data_AF-A0A444UZU3-F1
#
_entry.id   AF-A0A444UZU3-F1
#
_cell.length_a   1.000
_cell.length_b   1.000
_cell.length_c   1.000
_cell.angle_alpha   90.00
_cell.angle_beta   90.00
_cell.angle_gamma   90.00
#
_symmetry.space_group_name_H-M   'P 1'
#
loop_
_entity.id
_entity.type
_entity.pdbx_description
1 polymer ?
#
loop_
_entity_poly.entity_id
_entity_poly.type
_entity_poly.pdbx_seq_one_letter_code
_entity_poly.pdbx_strand_id
1 'polypeptide(L)'
;MSVSNESAHPSADKQGTLGNPMKFKGQDFELLRNLCLISGYRFRDGIFPSNMDSIGPDLLTAEELSRVEWVRPGVSNCWFLAALGSLTFAPRIMNNVIPSGQGFTQKYVGIFHFRFWRFGKWMDVVIDDKLPTLDGRYLFVGPAKGNEFWPALLEKAYAKVCGSYSDLHFGLISEALVDFTGGVHISFNLTKPREDLWEIMQRAAAHESLMGSGSHSEPGVKPVNTVLKNGLVQAHAYAVTGVNMVHCGNKNVKLVRLWNPWGNTEWNGSWSDKKMDSDLNLQFSQWMFYTMYS
;
A
#
# COMPACT_ATOMS: atom_id res chain seq x y z
N MET A 1 -4.32 -49.75 -27.09
CA MET A 1 -5.68 -49.16 -27.08
C MET A 1 -6.28 -49.54 -25.73
N SER A 2 -6.80 -48.65 -24.91
CA SER A 2 -7.58 -47.44 -25.20
C SER A 2 -6.91 -46.13 -24.75
N VAL A 3 -7.17 -45.05 -25.50
CA VAL A 3 -6.98 -43.67 -25.04
C VAL A 3 -8.35 -43.22 -24.52
N SER A 4 -8.46 -42.97 -23.22
CA SER A 4 -9.64 -42.29 -22.67
C SER A 4 -9.46 -40.78 -22.86
N ASN A 5 -10.20 -40.20 -23.81
CA ASN A 5 -10.32 -38.75 -23.94
C ASN A 5 -10.87 -38.18 -22.63
N GLU A 6 -10.06 -37.41 -21.90
CA GLU A 6 -10.59 -36.44 -20.95
C GLU A 6 -11.26 -35.34 -21.77
N SER A 7 -12.59 -35.31 -21.72
CA SER A 7 -13.36 -34.22 -22.29
C SER A 7 -13.02 -32.93 -21.54
N ALA A 8 -12.51 -31.93 -22.26
CA ALA A 8 -12.28 -30.61 -21.71
C ALA A 8 -13.63 -29.98 -21.36
N HIS A 9 -14.06 -30.12 -20.12
CA HIS A 9 -15.14 -29.32 -19.58
C HIS A 9 -14.76 -27.84 -19.72
N PRO A 10 -15.67 -26.97 -20.21
CA PRO A 10 -15.41 -25.53 -20.21
C PRO A 10 -15.15 -25.11 -18.76
N SER A 11 -14.04 -24.44 -18.52
CA SER A 11 -13.64 -24.04 -17.17
C SER A 11 -14.68 -23.11 -16.58
N ALA A 12 -15.51 -23.63 -15.68
CA ALA A 12 -16.39 -22.80 -14.85
C ALA A 12 -15.53 -21.73 -14.17
N ASP A 13 -15.94 -20.46 -14.24
CA ASP A 13 -15.16 -19.30 -13.78
C ASP A 13 -14.63 -19.52 -12.37
N LYS A 14 -13.34 -19.87 -12.27
CA LYS A 14 -12.77 -20.40 -11.04
C LYS A 14 -12.78 -19.30 -9.97
N GLN A 15 -13.62 -19.48 -8.96
CA GLN A 15 -13.81 -18.49 -7.90
C GLN A 15 -12.50 -18.27 -7.11
N GLY A 16 -12.20 -17.02 -6.79
CA GLY A 16 -10.93 -16.59 -6.20
C GLY A 16 -9.83 -16.29 -7.21
N THR A 17 -10.12 -16.30 -8.52
CA THR A 17 -9.26 -15.67 -9.52
C THR A 17 -9.45 -14.15 -9.54
N LEU A 18 -8.54 -13.42 -10.18
CA LEU A 18 -8.65 -11.96 -10.30
C LEU A 18 -9.88 -11.52 -11.13
N GLY A 19 -10.31 -12.35 -12.09
CA GLY A 19 -11.52 -12.11 -12.89
C GLY A 19 -12.82 -12.45 -12.15
N ASN A 20 -12.81 -13.47 -11.29
CA ASN A 20 -13.93 -13.86 -10.43
C ASN A 20 -13.50 -13.95 -8.95
N PRO A 21 -13.28 -12.82 -8.27
CA PRO A 21 -12.81 -12.80 -6.89
C PRO A 21 -13.87 -13.32 -5.90
N MET A 22 -13.39 -13.86 -4.77
CA MET A 22 -14.25 -14.24 -3.65
C MET A 22 -14.87 -13.00 -3.00
N LYS A 23 -16.18 -13.02 -2.75
CA LYS A 23 -16.88 -11.95 -2.02
C LYS A 23 -16.50 -11.99 -0.54
N PHE A 24 -15.80 -10.98 -0.03
CA PHE A 24 -15.43 -10.93 1.39
C PHE A 24 -16.68 -10.87 2.27
N LYS A 25 -16.80 -11.82 3.21
CA LYS A 25 -17.98 -12.01 4.09
C LYS A 25 -19.32 -12.04 3.32
N GLY A 26 -19.30 -12.45 2.04
CA GLY A 26 -20.49 -12.57 1.20
C GLY A 26 -21.04 -11.25 0.62
N GLN A 27 -20.39 -10.10 0.86
CA GLN A 27 -20.83 -8.82 0.31
C GLN A 27 -20.55 -8.72 -1.20
N ASP A 28 -21.54 -8.30 -1.98
CA ASP A 28 -21.46 -8.11 -3.43
C ASP A 28 -21.57 -6.61 -3.74
N PHE A 29 -20.53 -6.02 -4.33
CA PHE A 29 -20.44 -4.59 -4.60
C PHE A 29 -21.60 -4.08 -5.47
N GLU A 30 -21.86 -4.71 -6.61
CA GLU A 30 -22.88 -4.22 -7.54
C GLU A 30 -24.30 -4.47 -7.02
N LEU A 31 -24.55 -5.59 -6.33
CA LEU A 31 -25.85 -5.83 -5.69
C LEU A 31 -26.12 -4.78 -4.60
N LEU A 32 -25.17 -4.56 -3.69
CA LEU A 32 -25.32 -3.59 -2.60
C LEU A 32 -25.45 -2.16 -3.13
N ARG A 33 -24.65 -1.78 -4.13
CA ARG A 33 -24.72 -0.48 -4.79
C ARG A 33 -26.07 -0.26 -5.48
N ASN A 34 -26.58 -1.25 -6.23
CA ASN A 34 -27.88 -1.13 -6.89
C ASN A 34 -29.05 -1.06 -5.88
N LEU A 35 -28.98 -1.80 -4.76
CA LEU A 35 -29.96 -1.70 -3.68
C LEU A 35 -29.96 -0.29 -3.04
N CYS A 36 -28.78 0.29 -2.81
CA CYS A 36 -28.64 1.67 -2.33
C CYS A 36 -29.19 2.70 -3.35
N LEU A 37 -28.91 2.53 -4.64
CA LEU A 37 -29.43 3.39 -5.71
C LEU A 37 -30.96 3.33 -5.81
N ILE A 38 -31.57 2.15 -5.69
CA ILE A 38 -33.04 1.97 -5.75
C ILE A 38 -33.72 2.51 -4.49
N SER A 39 -33.13 2.31 -3.31
CA SER A 39 -33.72 2.72 -2.03
C SER A 39 -33.45 4.19 -1.67
N GLY A 40 -32.54 4.88 -2.37
CA GLY A 40 -32.16 6.26 -2.09
C GLY A 40 -31.28 6.45 -0.84
N TYR A 41 -30.87 5.36 -0.19
CA TYR A 41 -29.98 5.42 0.98
C TYR A 41 -28.52 5.25 0.60
N ARG A 42 -27.62 5.87 1.37
CA ARG A 42 -26.19 5.56 1.31
C ARG A 42 -25.90 4.21 1.98
N PHE A 43 -24.93 3.49 1.43
CA PHE A 43 -24.43 2.25 2.01
C PHE A 43 -23.89 2.50 3.42
N ARG A 44 -24.07 1.49 4.27
CA ARG A 44 -23.50 1.42 5.63
C ARG A 44 -22.98 0.01 5.81
N ASP A 45 -21.72 -0.11 6.16
CA ASP A 45 -21.08 -1.42 6.23
C ASP A 45 -21.39 -2.13 7.56
N GLY A 46 -22.34 -3.06 7.54
CA GLY A 46 -22.68 -3.87 8.70
C GLY A 46 -21.61 -4.91 9.08
N ILE A 47 -20.60 -5.13 8.24
CA ILE A 47 -19.50 -6.07 8.50
C ILE A 47 -18.28 -5.36 9.09
N PHE A 48 -18.12 -4.07 8.80
CA PHE A 48 -17.05 -3.22 9.36
C PHE A 48 -17.65 -1.87 9.81
N PRO A 49 -18.43 -1.88 10.91
CA PRO A 49 -19.23 -0.75 11.34
C PRO A 49 -18.38 0.46 11.72
N SER A 50 -18.93 1.66 11.54
CA SER A 50 -18.28 2.92 11.95
C SER A 50 -18.38 3.14 13.47
N ASN A 51 -17.73 2.28 14.26
CA ASN A 51 -17.67 2.29 15.72
C ASN A 51 -16.28 1.79 16.21
N MET A 52 -16.14 1.55 17.51
CA MET A 52 -14.89 1.09 18.13
C MET A 52 -14.44 -0.31 17.68
N ASP A 53 -15.35 -1.20 17.30
CA ASP A 53 -15.03 -2.59 16.92
C ASP A 53 -14.11 -2.64 15.68
N SER A 54 -14.32 -1.71 14.75
CA SER A 54 -13.50 -1.57 13.53
C SER A 54 -12.17 -0.84 13.78
N ILE A 55 -12.06 -0.06 14.86
CA ILE A 55 -10.79 0.56 15.27
C ILE A 55 -9.90 -0.50 15.94
N GLY A 56 -10.49 -1.32 16.81
CA GLY A 56 -9.81 -2.37 17.56
C GLY A 56 -9.24 -1.91 18.91
N PRO A 57 -8.79 -2.85 19.76
CA PRO A 57 -8.33 -2.59 21.12
C PRO A 57 -6.97 -1.87 21.17
N ASP A 58 -6.66 -1.31 22.35
CA ASP A 58 -5.34 -0.80 22.76
C ASP A 58 -4.71 0.30 21.88
N LEU A 59 -5.43 0.81 20.87
CA LEU A 59 -4.97 1.90 20.00
C LEU A 59 -5.10 3.29 20.63
N LEU A 60 -6.14 3.49 21.45
CA LEU A 60 -6.49 4.77 22.07
C LEU A 60 -6.89 4.53 23.53
N THR A 61 -6.45 5.39 24.44
CA THR A 61 -6.93 5.39 25.83
C THR A 61 -8.37 5.89 25.92
N ALA A 62 -9.08 5.54 27.00
CA ALA A 62 -10.44 6.03 27.27
C ALA A 62 -10.55 7.56 27.35
N GLU A 63 -9.45 8.24 27.67
CA GLU A 63 -9.36 9.70 27.76
C GLU A 63 -8.99 10.38 26.43
N GLU A 64 -8.32 9.68 25.52
CA GLU A 64 -8.14 10.10 24.14
C GLU A 64 -9.47 9.93 23.40
N LEU A 65 -10.12 8.76 23.51
CA LEU A 65 -11.44 8.46 22.93
C LEU A 65 -12.53 9.51 23.24
N SER A 66 -12.35 10.37 24.24
CA SER A 66 -13.27 11.46 24.60
C SER A 66 -12.89 12.86 24.09
N ARG A 67 -11.73 13.04 23.43
CA ARG A 67 -11.10 14.37 23.23
C ARG A 67 -10.25 14.58 21.96
N VAL A 68 -10.00 13.55 21.17
CA VAL A 68 -8.74 13.52 20.41
C VAL A 68 -8.74 14.43 19.14
N GLU A 69 -7.62 15.17 18.91
CA GLU A 69 -7.31 16.07 17.74
C GLU A 69 -5.96 16.81 17.99
N TRP A 70 -4.94 16.90 17.11
CA TRP A 70 -4.41 16.00 16.05
C TRP A 70 -2.97 16.36 15.67
N VAL A 71 -2.26 15.37 15.13
CA VAL A 71 -1.36 15.50 13.96
C VAL A 71 -1.47 14.19 13.13
N ARG A 72 -0.74 14.04 12.02
CA ARG A 72 -0.58 12.78 11.26
C ARG A 72 -0.38 11.57 12.20
N PRO A 73 -0.91 10.37 11.87
CA PRO A 73 -0.70 9.17 12.68
C PRO A 73 0.78 8.90 12.95
N GLY A 74 1.12 8.85 14.24
CA GLY A 74 2.40 8.35 14.69
C GLY A 74 2.39 6.83 14.75
N VAL A 75 3.40 6.19 14.13
CA VAL A 75 3.94 4.90 14.58
C VAL A 75 2.97 3.70 14.56
N SER A 76 2.64 3.18 13.36
CA SER A 76 2.61 1.70 13.17
C SER A 76 2.52 1.27 11.69
N ASN A 77 1.64 1.90 10.90
CA ASN A 77 1.30 1.41 9.54
C ASN A 77 2.30 1.76 8.42
N CYS A 78 3.58 1.98 8.74
CA CYS A 78 4.58 2.37 7.75
C CYS A 78 4.82 1.30 6.67
N TRP A 79 4.68 0.02 7.03
CA TRP A 79 4.90 -1.13 6.17
C TRP A 79 3.90 -1.20 5.01
N PHE A 80 2.60 -1.09 5.29
CA PHE A 80 1.54 -1.03 4.28
C PHE A 80 1.61 0.27 3.47
N LEU A 81 1.90 1.40 4.11
CA LEU A 81 2.05 2.67 3.39
C LEU A 81 3.24 2.67 2.42
N ALA A 82 4.35 2.04 2.79
CA ALA A 82 5.48 1.83 1.88
C ALA A 82 5.15 0.82 0.78
N ALA A 83 4.40 -0.26 1.07
CA ALA A 83 3.87 -1.14 0.03
C ALA A 83 2.97 -0.37 -0.96
N LEU A 84 2.07 0.48 -0.44
CA LEU A 84 1.17 1.34 -1.21
C LEU A 84 1.95 2.34 -2.08
N GLY A 85 3.01 2.92 -1.53
CA GLY A 85 3.95 3.78 -2.26
C GLY A 85 4.77 3.06 -3.33
N SER A 86 4.86 1.72 -3.30
CA SER A 86 5.41 0.94 -4.41
C SER A 86 4.33 0.63 -5.48
N LEU A 87 3.09 0.43 -5.04
CA LEU A 87 1.95 0.12 -5.91
C LEU A 87 1.64 1.24 -6.91
N THR A 88 1.83 2.51 -6.51
CA THR A 88 1.65 3.68 -7.40
C THR A 88 2.63 3.71 -8.59
N PHE A 89 3.77 3.02 -8.49
CA PHE A 89 4.74 2.87 -9.59
C PHE A 89 4.46 1.64 -10.47
N ALA A 90 3.41 0.87 -10.18
CA ALA A 90 3.01 -0.31 -10.96
C ALA A 90 1.52 -0.25 -11.34
N PRO A 91 1.12 0.61 -12.31
CA PRO A 91 -0.29 0.85 -12.67
C PRO A 91 -1.08 -0.42 -13.02
N ARG A 92 -0.42 -1.42 -13.62
CA ARG A 92 -1.04 -2.72 -13.93
C ARG A 92 -1.45 -3.50 -12.69
N ILE A 93 -0.63 -3.45 -11.63
CA ILE A 93 -0.93 -4.09 -10.34
C ILE A 93 -1.95 -3.25 -9.57
N MET A 94 -1.81 -1.92 -9.61
CA MET A 94 -2.76 -0.99 -8.99
C MET A 94 -4.20 -1.19 -9.50
N ASN A 95 -4.39 -1.37 -10.81
CA ASN A 95 -5.71 -1.66 -11.41
C ASN A 95 -6.30 -3.02 -11.00
N ASN A 96 -5.48 -3.97 -10.53
CA ASN A 96 -5.96 -5.25 -10.00
C ASN A 96 -6.50 -5.09 -8.58
N VAL A 97 -5.87 -4.22 -7.78
CA VAL A 97 -6.20 -3.92 -6.38
C VAL A 97 -7.34 -2.88 -6.25
N ILE A 98 -7.39 -1.91 -7.17
CA ILE A 98 -8.34 -0.80 -7.19
C ILE A 98 -9.15 -0.87 -8.50
N PRO A 99 -10.34 -1.50 -8.47
CA PRO A 99 -11.22 -1.53 -9.63
C PRO A 99 -11.60 -0.12 -10.12
N SER A 100 -11.64 0.05 -11.44
CA SER A 100 -12.07 1.28 -12.10
C SER A 100 -13.60 1.48 -12.02
N GLY A 101 -14.07 2.73 -12.09
CA GLY A 101 -15.51 3.04 -12.19
C GLY A 101 -16.21 3.35 -10.86
N GLN A 102 -15.47 3.36 -9.75
CA GLN A 102 -15.90 3.90 -8.47
C GLN A 102 -15.44 5.36 -8.28
N GLY A 103 -16.22 6.16 -7.55
CA GLY A 103 -15.96 7.58 -7.35
C GLY A 103 -17.12 8.33 -6.70
N PHE A 104 -16.92 9.63 -6.44
CA PHE A 104 -17.84 10.49 -5.68
C PHE A 104 -18.91 11.21 -6.53
N THR A 105 -19.01 10.90 -7.82
CA THR A 105 -19.87 11.61 -8.78
C THR A 105 -21.06 10.76 -9.25
N GLN A 106 -20.92 10.05 -10.36
CA GLN A 106 -22.03 9.36 -11.00
C GLN A 106 -22.42 8.09 -10.24
N LYS A 107 -23.71 7.95 -9.90
CA LYS A 107 -24.24 6.80 -9.13
C LYS A 107 -23.50 6.58 -7.80
N TYR A 108 -23.05 7.66 -7.17
CA TYR A 108 -22.44 7.63 -5.85
C TYR A 108 -23.49 7.36 -4.76
N VAL A 109 -23.23 6.38 -3.91
CA VAL A 109 -24.07 6.00 -2.75
C VAL A 109 -23.23 5.67 -1.51
N GLY A 110 -22.00 6.20 -1.40
CA GLY A 110 -21.11 5.94 -0.25
C GLY A 110 -20.59 4.50 -0.17
N ILE A 111 -20.39 3.84 -1.31
CA ILE A 111 -19.89 2.46 -1.41
C ILE A 111 -18.66 2.41 -2.32
N PHE A 112 -17.63 1.69 -1.89
CA PHE A 112 -16.39 1.45 -2.63
C PHE A 112 -15.98 -0.02 -2.48
N HIS A 113 -15.12 -0.51 -3.35
CA HIS A 113 -14.52 -1.83 -3.19
C HIS A 113 -13.07 -1.90 -3.67
N PHE A 114 -12.34 -2.85 -3.08
CA PHE A 114 -10.93 -3.10 -3.33
C PHE A 114 -10.66 -4.60 -3.35
N ARG A 115 -9.52 -5.00 -3.92
CA ARG A 115 -9.16 -6.41 -4.08
C ARG A 115 -7.82 -6.71 -3.46
N PHE A 116 -7.78 -7.74 -2.63
CA PHE A 116 -6.56 -8.23 -2.02
C PHE A 116 -6.44 -9.74 -2.24
N TRP A 117 -5.24 -10.20 -2.50
CA TRP A 117 -4.92 -11.61 -2.42
C TRP A 117 -4.85 -12.04 -0.97
N ARG A 118 -5.57 -13.10 -0.60
CA ARG A 118 -5.50 -13.73 0.72
C ARG A 118 -5.50 -15.23 0.58
N PHE A 119 -4.46 -15.88 1.11
CA PHE A 119 -4.35 -17.34 1.25
C PHE A 119 -4.68 -18.14 -0.04
N GLY A 120 -4.18 -17.69 -1.19
CA GLY A 120 -4.37 -18.40 -2.47
C GLY A 120 -5.56 -17.94 -3.31
N LYS A 121 -6.29 -16.89 -2.90
CA LYS A 121 -7.48 -16.37 -3.60
C LYS A 121 -7.52 -14.85 -3.59
N TRP A 122 -8.02 -14.25 -4.67
CA TRP A 122 -8.43 -12.85 -4.68
C TRP A 122 -9.75 -12.68 -3.92
N MET A 123 -9.79 -11.70 -3.03
CA MET A 123 -10.94 -11.29 -2.23
C MET A 123 -11.40 -9.91 -2.68
N ASP A 124 -12.68 -9.74 -3.03
CA ASP A 124 -13.32 -8.46 -3.31
C ASP A 124 -13.96 -7.93 -2.01
N VAL A 125 -13.58 -6.73 -1.60
CA VAL A 125 -13.83 -6.17 -0.27
C VAL A 125 -14.59 -4.87 -0.42
N VAL A 126 -15.88 -4.93 -0.14
CA VAL A 126 -16.78 -3.77 -0.10
C VAL A 126 -16.56 -2.99 1.20
N ILE A 127 -16.60 -1.66 1.15
CA ILE A 127 -16.63 -0.77 2.32
C ILE A 127 -17.61 0.40 2.11
N ASP A 128 -18.08 1.01 3.20
CA ASP A 128 -18.62 2.37 3.15
C ASP A 128 -17.52 3.43 3.22
N ASP A 129 -17.83 4.69 2.90
CA ASP A 129 -16.86 5.79 2.81
C ASP A 129 -16.64 6.58 4.11
N LYS A 130 -17.15 6.07 5.25
CA LYS A 130 -16.90 6.69 6.55
C LYS A 130 -15.47 6.39 7.03
N LEU A 131 -14.59 7.36 6.90
CA LEU A 131 -13.23 7.26 7.45
C LEU A 131 -13.23 7.65 8.94
N PRO A 132 -12.37 7.05 9.78
CA PRO A 132 -12.22 7.46 11.16
C PRO A 132 -11.69 8.91 11.26
N THR A 133 -12.61 9.83 11.53
CA THR A 133 -12.36 11.24 11.87
C THR A 133 -12.81 11.50 13.29
N LEU A 134 -12.38 12.64 13.83
CA LEU A 134 -12.27 12.83 15.26
C LEU A 134 -11.93 14.33 15.50
N ASP A 135 -12.92 15.11 15.92
CA ASP A 135 -13.01 16.58 15.81
C ASP A 135 -12.83 17.22 14.39
N GLY A 136 -12.07 16.66 13.43
CA GLY A 136 -12.11 17.15 12.03
C GLY A 136 -11.02 16.74 11.01
N ARG A 137 -9.91 16.12 11.40
CA ARG A 137 -8.85 15.60 10.50
C ARG A 137 -8.99 14.06 10.39
N TYR A 138 -7.92 13.29 10.12
CA TYR A 138 -8.00 11.83 9.91
C TYR A 138 -7.09 11.04 10.88
N LEU A 139 -7.60 9.93 11.44
CA LEU A 139 -6.88 9.07 12.40
C LEU A 139 -5.78 8.25 11.77
N PHE A 140 -5.99 7.83 10.54
CA PHE A 140 -5.07 7.00 9.79
C PHE A 140 -4.66 7.75 8.52
N VAL A 141 -4.60 7.10 7.37
CA VAL A 141 -4.34 7.78 6.11
C VAL A 141 -5.44 8.79 5.82
N GLY A 142 -5.07 10.05 5.69
CA GLY A 142 -5.93 11.12 5.18
C GLY A 142 -5.73 11.34 3.67
N PRO A 143 -6.60 12.14 3.02
CA PRO A 143 -6.38 12.58 1.65
C PRO A 143 -5.11 13.43 1.57
N ALA A 144 -4.27 13.19 0.56
CA ALA A 144 -2.99 13.89 0.42
C ALA A 144 -3.19 15.36 0.01
N LYS A 145 -3.97 15.58 -1.07
CA LYS A 145 -4.37 16.90 -1.58
C LYS A 145 -5.78 16.83 -2.20
N GLY A 146 -6.58 17.87 -2.00
CA GLY A 146 -7.91 17.98 -2.59
C GLY A 146 -8.84 16.82 -2.21
N ASN A 147 -9.57 16.30 -3.19
CA ASN A 147 -10.62 15.28 -3.01
C ASN A 147 -10.12 13.85 -3.29
N GLU A 148 -8.84 13.55 -3.04
CA GLU A 148 -8.25 12.24 -3.30
C GLU A 148 -8.31 11.32 -2.06
N PHE A 149 -9.38 10.53 -1.97
CA PHE A 149 -9.65 9.65 -0.81
C PHE A 149 -9.23 8.18 -1.00
N TRP A 150 -8.79 7.77 -2.20
CA TRP A 150 -8.50 6.36 -2.48
C TRP A 150 -7.44 5.71 -1.57
N PRO A 151 -6.38 6.41 -1.07
CA PRO A 151 -5.42 5.79 -0.16
C PRO A 151 -6.05 5.44 1.19
N ALA A 152 -6.88 6.35 1.72
CA ALA A 152 -7.61 6.18 2.98
C ALA A 152 -8.68 5.08 2.90
N LEU A 153 -9.40 5.03 1.78
CA LEU A 153 -10.39 3.99 1.50
C LEU A 153 -9.74 2.61 1.30
N LEU A 154 -8.58 2.54 0.64
CA LEU A 154 -7.83 1.28 0.51
C LEU A 154 -7.31 0.78 1.86
N GLU A 155 -6.76 1.67 2.70
CA GLU A 155 -6.33 1.32 4.06
C GLU A 155 -7.51 0.80 4.88
N LYS A 156 -8.68 1.46 4.82
CA LYS A 156 -9.91 0.98 5.49
C LYS A 156 -10.31 -0.42 5.03
N ALA A 157 -10.28 -0.68 3.73
CA ALA A 157 -10.61 -2.00 3.18
C ALA A 157 -9.58 -3.06 3.59
N TYR A 158 -8.31 -2.68 3.77
CA TYR A 158 -7.26 -3.57 4.26
C TYR A 158 -7.42 -3.87 5.76
N ALA A 159 -7.67 -2.84 6.59
CA ALA A 159 -8.02 -2.99 8.01
C ALA A 159 -9.19 -3.97 8.20
N LYS A 160 -10.24 -3.85 7.39
CA LYS A 160 -11.38 -4.78 7.36
C LYS A 160 -11.01 -6.24 7.05
N VAL A 161 -10.00 -6.48 6.21
CA VAL A 161 -9.53 -7.84 5.87
C VAL A 161 -8.66 -8.42 6.98
N CYS A 162 -7.89 -7.59 7.67
CA CYS A 162 -7.04 -7.99 8.79
C CYS A 162 -7.84 -8.23 10.07
N GLY A 163 -8.86 -7.40 10.32
CA GLY A 163 -9.82 -7.51 11.44
C GLY A 163 -10.32 -6.14 11.88
N SER A 164 -9.37 -5.24 12.15
CA SER A 164 -9.53 -3.87 12.63
C SER A 164 -8.36 -2.99 12.17
N TYR A 165 -8.39 -1.69 12.46
CA TYR A 165 -7.23 -0.83 12.24
C TYR A 165 -6.05 -1.16 13.17
N SER A 166 -6.28 -1.59 14.42
CA SER A 166 -5.20 -2.04 15.32
C SER A 166 -4.49 -3.29 14.78
N ASP A 167 -5.19 -4.16 14.03
CA ASP A 167 -4.58 -5.32 13.37
C ASP A 167 -3.64 -4.96 12.20
N LEU A 168 -3.52 -3.66 11.84
CA LEU A 168 -2.49 -3.17 10.93
C LEU A 168 -1.18 -2.77 11.66
N HIS A 169 -1.12 -2.95 12.98
CA HIS A 169 0.08 -2.63 13.76
C HIS A 169 1.18 -3.69 13.57
N PHE A 170 2.41 -3.23 13.37
CA PHE A 170 3.63 -4.07 13.32
C PHE A 170 3.69 -5.17 12.24
N GLY A 171 3.09 -4.96 11.07
CA GLY A 171 3.26 -5.87 9.92
C GLY A 171 4.57 -5.71 9.15
N LEU A 172 4.83 -6.64 8.23
CA LEU A 172 5.99 -6.64 7.33
C LEU A 172 5.59 -6.14 5.94
N ILE A 173 6.40 -5.25 5.34
CA ILE A 173 6.13 -4.72 3.99
C ILE A 173 5.88 -5.84 2.95
N SER A 174 6.60 -6.96 3.06
CA SER A 174 6.44 -8.14 2.21
C SER A 174 5.04 -8.76 2.25
N GLU A 175 4.30 -8.63 3.35
CA GLU A 175 2.93 -9.16 3.48
C GLU A 175 1.97 -8.33 2.62
N ALA A 176 2.00 -7.00 2.74
CA ALA A 176 1.22 -6.12 1.88
C ALA A 176 1.60 -6.24 0.40
N LEU A 177 2.89 -6.43 0.08
CA LEU A 177 3.34 -6.68 -1.29
C LEU A 177 2.76 -8.00 -1.87
N VAL A 178 2.66 -9.06 -1.06
CA VAL A 178 2.00 -10.32 -1.47
C VAL A 178 0.49 -10.10 -1.61
N ASP A 179 -0.14 -9.41 -0.68
CA ASP A 179 -1.60 -9.15 -0.71
C ASP A 179 -2.02 -8.25 -1.88
N PHE A 180 -1.14 -7.37 -2.39
CA PHE A 180 -1.39 -6.58 -3.60
C PHE A 180 -1.15 -7.33 -4.92
N THR A 181 -0.48 -8.49 -4.90
CA THR A 181 0.02 -9.13 -6.13
C THR A 181 -0.43 -10.58 -6.34
N GLY A 182 -0.64 -11.33 -5.26
CA GLY A 182 -0.69 -12.79 -5.29
C GLY A 182 0.64 -13.46 -5.64
N GLY A 183 1.74 -12.71 -5.65
CA GLY A 183 3.08 -13.19 -5.97
C GLY A 183 3.80 -13.87 -4.81
N VAL A 184 5.05 -14.25 -5.07
CA VAL A 184 6.00 -14.75 -4.05
C VAL A 184 6.97 -13.62 -3.71
N HIS A 185 7.24 -13.41 -2.41
CA HIS A 185 8.26 -12.46 -1.97
C HIS A 185 9.61 -13.17 -1.75
N ILE A 186 10.71 -12.41 -1.93
CA ILE A 186 12.07 -12.84 -1.59
C ILE A 186 12.72 -11.71 -0.79
N SER A 187 13.35 -12.04 0.33
CA SER A 187 13.96 -11.07 1.24
C SER A 187 15.49 -11.23 1.29
N PHE A 188 16.22 -10.12 1.27
CA PHE A 188 17.68 -10.09 1.28
C PHE A 188 18.21 -9.35 2.51
N ASN A 189 19.19 -9.93 3.21
CA ASN A 189 19.85 -9.26 4.32
C ASN A 189 20.94 -8.30 3.80
N LEU A 190 20.70 -7.00 3.87
CA LEU A 190 21.62 -5.97 3.36
C LEU A 190 22.91 -5.81 4.19
N THR A 191 23.00 -6.40 5.39
CA THR A 191 24.26 -6.48 6.15
C THR A 191 25.21 -7.57 5.64
N LYS A 192 24.68 -8.53 4.87
CA LYS A 192 25.41 -9.61 4.20
C LYS A 192 24.84 -9.80 2.79
N PRO A 193 24.98 -8.79 1.91
CA PRO A 193 24.34 -8.79 0.59
C PRO A 193 24.94 -9.90 -0.28
N ARG A 194 24.11 -10.46 -1.17
CA ARG A 194 24.59 -11.36 -2.23
C ARG A 194 25.34 -10.55 -3.29
N GLU A 195 26.33 -11.17 -3.93
CA GLU A 195 27.08 -10.56 -5.03
C GLU A 195 26.20 -10.17 -6.23
N ASP A 196 25.14 -10.94 -6.49
CA ASP A 196 24.19 -10.77 -7.61
C ASP A 196 22.96 -9.92 -7.25
N LEU A 197 22.94 -9.26 -6.08
CA LEU A 197 21.77 -8.52 -5.59
C LEU A 197 21.35 -7.40 -6.56
N TRP A 198 22.30 -6.70 -7.17
CA TRP A 198 22.00 -5.62 -8.12
C TRP A 198 21.30 -6.14 -9.38
N GLU A 199 21.79 -7.26 -9.90
CA GLU A 199 21.28 -7.93 -11.10
C GLU A 199 19.92 -8.57 -10.81
N ILE A 200 19.64 -8.99 -9.58
CA ILE A 200 18.28 -9.34 -9.11
C ILE A 200 17.37 -8.10 -9.09
N MET A 201 17.79 -6.99 -8.46
CA MET A 201 16.98 -5.77 -8.36
C MET A 201 16.66 -5.14 -9.72
N GLN A 202 17.59 -5.13 -10.68
CA GLN A 202 17.34 -4.68 -12.05
C GLN A 202 16.29 -5.55 -12.75
N ARG A 203 16.37 -6.89 -12.62
CA ARG A 203 15.37 -7.80 -13.19
C ARG A 203 13.99 -7.61 -12.53
N ALA A 204 13.94 -7.43 -11.22
CA ALA A 204 12.70 -7.13 -10.50
C ALA A 204 12.05 -5.83 -11.02
N ALA A 205 12.84 -4.75 -11.16
CA ALA A 205 12.36 -3.49 -11.73
C ALA A 205 11.86 -3.65 -13.18
N ALA A 206 12.62 -4.34 -14.03
CA ALA A 206 12.28 -4.56 -15.45
C ALA A 206 11.03 -5.43 -15.66
N HIS A 207 10.63 -6.23 -14.65
CA HIS A 207 9.44 -7.07 -14.67
C HIS A 207 8.32 -6.56 -13.75
N GLU A 208 8.28 -5.26 -13.46
CA GLU A 208 7.22 -4.59 -12.67
C GLU A 208 7.01 -5.19 -11.25
N SER A 209 8.03 -5.86 -10.70
CA SER A 209 7.95 -6.43 -9.34
C SER A 209 7.96 -5.32 -8.30
N LEU A 210 6.97 -5.33 -7.41
CA LEU A 210 6.96 -4.41 -6.26
C LEU A 210 8.14 -4.72 -5.34
N MET A 211 8.81 -3.67 -4.88
CA MET A 211 10.00 -3.78 -4.03
C MET A 211 9.90 -2.84 -2.83
N GLY A 212 10.40 -3.32 -1.70
CA GLY A 212 10.40 -2.60 -0.43
C GLY A 212 11.69 -2.83 0.34
N SER A 213 11.98 -1.96 1.30
CA SER A 213 13.11 -2.06 2.20
C SER A 213 12.69 -1.67 3.62
N GLY A 214 13.40 -2.18 4.63
CA GLY A 214 13.21 -1.80 6.03
C GLY A 214 14.54 -1.42 6.66
N SER A 215 14.55 -0.40 7.50
CA SER A 215 15.71 -0.05 8.33
C SER A 215 15.69 -0.83 9.65
N HIS A 216 16.86 -1.26 10.13
CA HIS A 216 16.98 -1.87 11.45
C HIS A 216 16.93 -0.82 12.57
N SER A 217 16.41 -1.21 13.73
CA SER A 217 16.71 -0.55 15.01
C SER A 217 18.06 -1.02 15.54
N GLU A 218 18.77 -0.17 16.28
CA GLU A 218 19.95 -0.58 17.02
C GLU A 218 19.57 -1.45 18.25
N PRO A 219 20.30 -2.53 18.55
CA PRO A 219 20.01 -3.38 19.71
C PRO A 219 20.01 -2.59 21.02
N GLY A 220 18.93 -2.69 21.79
CA GLY A 220 18.77 -2.01 23.09
C GLY A 220 18.34 -0.54 23.02
N VAL A 221 18.23 0.05 21.81
CA VAL A 221 17.84 1.45 21.61
C VAL A 221 16.32 1.53 21.41
N LYS A 222 15.61 2.10 22.40
CA LYS A 222 14.14 2.07 22.48
C LYS A 222 13.31 3.00 21.58
N PRO A 223 13.80 4.11 20.99
CA PRO A 223 12.97 4.92 20.11
C PRO A 223 12.92 4.33 18.69
N VAL A 224 11.94 3.45 18.48
CA VAL A 224 11.37 3.16 17.15
C VAL A 224 11.10 4.49 16.43
N ASN A 225 11.25 4.53 15.10
CA ASN A 225 10.92 5.71 14.31
C ASN A 225 11.80 6.96 14.54
N THR A 226 13.02 6.77 15.07
CA THR A 226 14.03 7.83 15.19
C THR A 226 14.58 8.24 13.83
N VAL A 227 14.60 9.55 13.54
CA VAL A 227 15.30 10.13 12.39
C VAL A 227 16.80 10.23 12.71
N LEU A 228 17.61 9.52 11.94
CA LEU A 228 19.07 9.53 11.99
C LEU A 228 19.63 10.85 11.42
N LYS A 229 20.90 11.14 11.75
CA LYS A 229 21.64 12.32 11.24
C LYS A 229 21.70 12.40 9.69
N ASN A 230 21.57 11.25 9.01
CA ASN A 230 21.57 11.15 7.55
C ASN A 230 20.16 11.28 6.90
N GLY A 231 19.11 11.50 7.71
CA GLY A 231 17.72 11.65 7.27
C GLY A 231 16.93 10.34 7.09
N LEU A 232 17.56 9.17 7.29
CA LEU A 232 16.83 7.90 7.34
C LEU A 232 16.17 7.71 8.71
N VAL A 233 15.04 7.00 8.73
CA VAL A 233 14.28 6.65 9.93
C VAL A 233 14.65 5.23 10.35
N GLN A 234 14.84 4.94 11.64
CA GLN A 234 15.07 3.58 12.17
C GLN A 234 13.76 2.81 12.38
N ALA A 235 13.81 1.48 12.21
CA ALA A 235 12.66 0.57 12.33
C ALA A 235 11.47 0.97 11.44
N HIS A 236 11.76 1.41 10.22
CA HIS A 236 10.79 2.02 9.31
C HIS A 236 10.88 1.42 7.90
N ALA A 237 9.74 1.33 7.23
CA ALA A 237 9.62 0.78 5.89
C ALA A 237 9.68 1.86 4.80
N TYR A 238 10.30 1.53 3.68
CA TYR A 238 10.49 2.37 2.50
C TYR A 238 10.06 1.62 1.25
N ALA A 239 9.40 2.31 0.32
CA ALA A 239 9.19 1.77 -1.02
C ALA A 239 10.49 1.89 -1.83
N VAL A 240 10.84 0.87 -2.60
CA VAL A 240 11.90 0.98 -3.61
C VAL A 240 11.22 1.36 -4.93
N THR A 241 11.36 2.62 -5.33
CA THR A 241 10.62 3.22 -6.46
C THR A 241 11.48 3.46 -7.69
N GLY A 242 12.70 2.91 -7.70
CA GLY A 242 13.63 3.02 -8.82
C GLY A 242 14.94 2.28 -8.57
N VAL A 243 15.46 1.64 -9.61
CA VAL A 243 16.77 0.97 -9.63
C VAL A 243 17.43 1.34 -10.95
N ASN A 244 18.55 2.07 -10.92
CA ASN A 244 19.21 2.54 -12.14
C ASN A 244 20.73 2.67 -12.01
N MET A 245 21.43 2.57 -13.13
CA MET A 245 22.85 2.86 -13.23
C MET A 245 23.05 4.20 -13.94
N VAL A 246 23.69 5.15 -13.28
CA VAL A 246 24.04 6.46 -13.87
C VAL A 246 25.53 6.54 -14.19
N HIS A 247 25.88 7.31 -15.21
CA HIS A 247 27.25 7.49 -15.68
C HIS A 247 27.76 8.85 -15.18
N CYS A 248 28.70 8.84 -14.25
CA CYS A 248 29.26 10.04 -13.61
C CYS A 248 30.74 10.16 -13.98
N GLY A 249 31.02 10.92 -15.04
CA GLY A 249 32.33 10.87 -15.72
C GLY A 249 32.64 9.45 -16.19
N ASN A 250 33.84 8.95 -15.86
CA ASN A 250 34.28 7.60 -16.23
C ASN A 250 33.83 6.50 -15.23
N LYS A 251 32.81 6.75 -14.39
CA LYS A 251 32.34 5.79 -13.37
C LYS A 251 30.85 5.49 -13.52
N ASN A 252 30.52 4.21 -13.48
CA ASN A 252 29.14 3.74 -13.39
C ASN A 252 28.73 3.66 -11.92
N VAL A 253 27.64 4.32 -11.56
CA VAL A 253 27.13 4.37 -10.18
C VAL A 253 25.78 3.67 -10.13
N LYS A 254 25.71 2.59 -9.34
CA LYS A 254 24.49 1.83 -9.05
C LYS A 254 23.66 2.60 -8.02
N LEU A 255 22.44 3.02 -8.37
CA LEU A 255 21.57 3.84 -7.53
C LEU A 255 20.19 3.18 -7.32
N VAL A 256 19.68 3.30 -6.10
CA VAL A 256 18.36 2.83 -5.69
C VAL A 256 17.60 4.01 -5.11
N ARG A 257 16.40 4.29 -5.63
CA ARG A 257 15.53 5.34 -5.10
C ARG A 257 14.61 4.75 -4.05
N LEU A 258 14.67 5.31 -2.84
CA LEU A 258 13.77 5.00 -1.74
C LEU A 258 12.73 6.12 -1.61
N TRP A 259 11.48 5.75 -1.32
CA TRP A 259 10.41 6.68 -0.98
C TRP A 259 9.94 6.45 0.45
N ASN A 260 9.82 7.54 1.21
CA ASN A 260 9.41 7.53 2.62
C ASN A 260 7.89 7.76 2.72
N PRO A 261 7.11 6.81 3.27
CA PRO A 261 5.66 6.95 3.41
C PRO A 261 5.19 8.14 4.27
N TRP A 262 6.06 8.75 5.09
CA TRP A 262 5.67 9.94 5.86
C TRP A 262 5.82 11.26 5.10
N GLY A 263 6.62 11.30 4.03
CA GLY A 263 6.85 12.51 3.22
C GLY A 263 7.35 13.73 4.00
N ASN A 264 8.10 13.55 5.11
CA ASN A 264 8.59 14.64 5.96
C ASN A 264 10.10 14.60 6.24
N THR A 265 10.79 13.54 5.84
CA THR A 265 12.24 13.41 5.99
C THR A 265 12.79 12.48 4.91
N GLU A 266 13.99 12.81 4.44
CA GLU A 266 14.61 12.25 3.25
C GLU A 266 16.12 12.13 3.50
N TRP A 267 16.75 11.22 2.75
CA TRP A 267 18.20 11.07 2.73
C TRP A 267 18.88 12.42 2.45
N ASN A 268 19.92 12.77 3.22
CA ASN A 268 20.65 14.04 3.10
C ASN A 268 22.14 13.87 2.72
N GLY A 269 22.55 12.65 2.38
CA GLY A 269 23.91 12.32 1.93
C GLY A 269 24.13 12.53 0.43
N SER A 270 25.14 11.88 -0.13
CA SER A 270 25.42 11.91 -1.58
C SER A 270 24.20 11.43 -2.38
N TRP A 271 23.89 12.05 -3.52
CA TRP A 271 22.69 11.75 -4.35
C TRP A 271 21.34 12.05 -3.68
N SER A 272 21.33 12.89 -2.64
CA SER A 272 20.11 13.56 -2.17
C SER A 272 19.80 14.81 -3.03
N ASP A 273 18.54 15.24 -3.03
CA ASP A 273 18.03 16.43 -3.73
C ASP A 273 18.88 17.69 -3.50
N LYS A 274 19.47 17.83 -2.30
CA LYS A 274 20.31 18.99 -1.91
C LYS A 274 21.79 18.85 -2.27
N LYS A 275 22.21 17.69 -2.80
CA LYS A 275 23.61 17.33 -3.10
C LYS A 275 23.77 16.63 -4.46
N MET A 276 22.74 16.68 -5.30
CA MET A 276 22.82 16.15 -6.66
C MET A 276 23.52 17.18 -7.55
N ASP A 277 24.45 16.72 -8.39
CA ASP A 277 25.22 17.62 -9.27
C ASP A 277 24.31 18.22 -10.36
N SER A 278 24.64 19.43 -10.79
CA SER A 278 23.85 20.19 -11.76
C SER A 278 23.71 19.48 -13.12
N ASP A 279 24.74 18.75 -13.55
CA ASP A 279 24.73 17.96 -14.79
C ASP A 279 23.86 16.69 -14.71
N LEU A 280 23.61 16.17 -13.49
CA LEU A 280 22.77 14.98 -13.27
C LEU A 280 21.28 15.28 -13.32
N ASN A 281 20.87 16.54 -13.15
CA ASN A 281 19.46 16.96 -13.22
C ASN A 281 18.79 16.58 -14.54
N LEU A 282 19.52 16.49 -15.67
CA LEU A 282 18.91 16.10 -16.94
C LEU A 282 18.59 14.60 -17.03
N GLN A 283 19.41 13.72 -16.46
CA GLN A 283 19.08 12.27 -16.39
C GLN A 283 18.04 11.98 -15.28
N PHE A 284 18.07 12.72 -14.18
CA PHE A 284 17.15 12.55 -13.06
C PHE A 284 15.79 13.24 -13.21
N SER A 285 15.67 14.32 -13.97
CA SER A 285 14.38 15.01 -14.16
C SER A 285 13.32 14.08 -14.76
N GLN A 286 13.68 13.22 -15.72
CA GLN A 286 12.77 12.18 -16.25
C GLN A 286 12.34 11.14 -15.18
N TRP A 287 13.10 10.99 -14.10
CA TRP A 287 12.78 10.10 -12.98
C TRP A 287 11.89 10.79 -11.94
N MET A 288 12.05 12.10 -11.72
CA MET A 288 11.35 12.87 -10.68
C MET A 288 9.85 13.03 -10.91
N PHE A 289 9.35 12.94 -12.15
CA PHE A 289 7.95 13.28 -12.49
C PHE A 289 6.87 12.23 -12.18
N TYR A 290 7.18 11.16 -11.42
CA TYR A 290 6.19 10.17 -10.97
C TYR A 290 5.96 10.12 -9.45
N THR A 291 6.35 11.16 -8.72
CA THR A 291 5.59 11.51 -7.51
C THR A 291 4.25 12.09 -7.93
N MET A 292 3.16 11.34 -7.72
CA MET A 292 1.84 11.94 -7.79
C MET A 292 1.75 13.05 -6.73
N TYR A 293 1.56 14.28 -7.22
CA TYR A 293 1.23 15.53 -6.53
C TYR A 293 2.34 16.33 -5.83
N SER A 294 2.94 17.25 -6.61
CA SER A 294 3.19 18.64 -6.18
C SER A 294 1.93 19.35 -5.69
#